data_AF-A0AAN4UQW4-F1
#
_entry.id   AF-A0AAN4UQW4-F1
#
_cell.length_a   1.000
_cell.length_b   1.000
_cell.length_c   1.000
_cell.angle_alpha   90.00
_cell.angle_beta   90.00
_cell.angle_gamma   90.00
#
_symmetry.space_group_name_H-M   'P 1'
#
loop_
_entity.id
_entity.type
_entity.pdbx_description
1 polymer ?
#
loop_
_entity_poly.entity_id
_entity_poly.type
_entity_poly.pdbx_seq_one_letter_code
_entity_poly.pdbx_strand_id
1 'polypeptide(L)'
;MLIVGYAFGIRSERRLCEAVHLNLAYRWFCRLDVADPVPDHSTFSKNRRGRFREGNLFRHLFQAVLARCLAAGLVGGESFGADTSLIKADASRYTKADFSEWPAEDGASRATQEYLDMLDDAAFGDATPVKPKAISPTDPAARFTGANGDRPFFAYSTNYLVDLDNAIIVDVEATVPIRQAEVGAVRDMLTRTRERFDLHPDTAGRRYRLRRRRNARLAGRRPGHRAAHPGLRQIRSQRRGVSGDWIQLR
;
A
#
# COMPACT_ATOMS: atom_id res chain seq x y z
N MET A 1 19.03 6.26 5.55
CA MET A 1 19.14 4.79 5.70
C MET A 1 18.02 4.02 5.01
N LEU A 2 16.73 4.15 5.36
CA LEU A 2 15.66 3.28 4.81
C LEU A 2 15.58 3.23 3.27
N ILE A 3 15.84 4.34 2.59
CA ILE A 3 15.86 4.41 1.11
C ILE A 3 16.88 3.42 0.51
N VAL A 4 18.05 3.23 1.15
CA VAL A 4 19.05 2.23 0.74
C VAL A 4 18.45 0.83 0.83
N GLY A 5 17.75 0.54 1.91
CA GLY A 5 17.09 -0.75 2.09
C GLY A 5 16.10 -1.06 0.97
N TYR A 6 15.24 -0.10 0.62
CA TYR A 6 14.28 -0.28 -0.47
C TYR A 6 14.94 -0.38 -1.85
N ALA A 7 15.92 0.48 -2.14
CA ALA A 7 16.59 0.50 -3.45
C ALA A 7 17.41 -0.77 -3.73
N PHE A 8 18.01 -1.37 -2.70
CA PHE A 8 18.86 -2.55 -2.84
C PHE A 8 18.21 -3.85 -2.32
N GLY A 9 16.91 -3.82 -2.02
CA GLY A 9 16.16 -5.01 -1.59
C GLY A 9 16.56 -5.57 -0.22
N ILE A 10 17.17 -4.77 0.65
CA ILE A 10 17.52 -5.16 2.02
C ILE A 10 16.28 -4.97 2.90
N ARG A 11 15.57 -6.08 3.17
CA ARG A 11 14.30 -6.06 3.92
C ARG A 11 14.46 -6.05 5.44
N SER A 12 15.62 -6.45 5.95
CA SER A 12 15.90 -6.48 7.39
C SER A 12 16.60 -5.20 7.82
N GLU A 13 16.01 -4.49 8.78
CA GLU A 13 16.60 -3.27 9.35
C GLU A 13 17.93 -3.55 10.06
N ARG A 14 18.10 -4.73 10.68
CA ARG A 14 19.38 -5.18 11.25
C ARG A 14 20.44 -5.35 10.17
N ARG A 15 20.09 -6.07 9.10
CA ARG A 15 20.96 -6.25 7.94
C ARG A 15 21.27 -4.92 7.25
N LEU A 16 20.34 -3.97 7.26
CA LEU A 16 20.56 -2.62 6.74
C LEU A 16 21.60 -1.88 7.58
N CYS A 17 21.52 -1.95 8.91
CA CYS A 17 22.54 -1.37 9.79
C CYS A 17 23.93 -2.01 9.55
N GLU A 18 24.00 -3.34 9.45
CA GLU A 18 25.24 -4.05 9.11
C GLU A 18 25.79 -3.63 7.75
N ALA A 19 24.94 -3.54 6.73
CA ALA A 19 25.33 -3.12 5.39
C ALA A 19 25.85 -1.68 5.38
N VAL A 20 25.20 -0.76 6.10
CA VAL A 20 25.66 0.63 6.25
C VAL A 20 26.98 0.67 7.03
N HIS A 21 27.17 -0.21 8.01
CA HIS A 21 28.42 -0.27 8.78
C HIS A 21 29.63 -0.59 7.89
N LEU A 22 29.47 -1.53 6.96
CA LEU A 22 30.57 -2.06 6.13
C LEU A 22 30.73 -1.35 4.77
N ASN A 23 29.72 -0.62 4.30
CA ASN A 23 29.73 -0.03 2.95
C ASN A 23 29.86 1.50 2.99
N LEU A 24 31.03 2.00 2.58
CA LEU A 24 31.34 3.44 2.54
C LEU A 24 30.36 4.25 1.68
N ALA A 25 29.87 3.72 0.56
CA ALA A 25 28.89 4.42 -0.27
C ALA A 25 27.54 4.57 0.44
N TYR A 26 27.14 3.59 1.25
CA TYR A 26 25.91 3.67 2.04
C TYR A 26 26.05 4.66 3.19
N ARG A 27 27.23 4.74 3.83
CA ARG A 27 27.53 5.75 4.85
C ARG A 27 27.48 7.15 4.27
N TRP A 28 28.18 7.37 3.16
CA TRP A 28 28.16 8.63 2.43
C TRP A 28 26.73 9.06 2.07
N PHE A 29 25.92 8.16 1.51
CA PHE A 29 24.51 8.44 1.20
C PHE A 29 23.70 8.79 2.45
N CYS A 30 23.97 8.13 3.58
CA CYS A 30 23.31 8.40 4.85
C CYS A 30 23.88 9.61 5.59
N ARG A 31 24.83 10.35 4.99
CA ARG A 31 25.55 11.47 5.61
C ARG A 31 26.23 11.09 6.92
N LEU A 32 26.81 9.89 6.95
CA LEU A 32 27.65 9.40 8.05
C LEU A 32 29.10 9.42 7.58
N ASP A 33 29.97 10.03 8.38
CA ASP A 33 31.42 9.92 8.21
C ASP A 33 31.88 8.49 8.53
N VAL A 34 33.14 8.15 8.26
CA VAL A 34 33.75 6.85 8.54
C VAL A 34 33.73 6.55 10.04
N ALA A 35 33.98 7.55 10.87
CA ALA A 35 34.03 7.40 12.34
C ALA A 35 32.66 7.46 13.02
N ASP A 36 31.62 7.94 12.34
CA ASP A 36 30.30 8.14 12.96
C ASP A 36 29.67 6.80 13.43
N PRO A 37 28.95 6.78 14.54
CA PRO A 37 28.20 5.60 14.91
C PRO A 37 27.04 5.36 13.94
N VAL A 38 26.85 4.11 13.51
CA VAL A 38 25.64 3.73 12.76
C VAL A 38 24.47 3.58 13.74
N PRO A 39 23.30 4.17 13.45
CA PRO A 39 22.11 4.00 14.29
C PRO A 39 21.75 2.53 14.51
N ASP A 40 21.40 2.17 15.73
CA ASP A 40 20.88 0.83 16.03
C ASP A 40 19.51 0.61 15.36
N HIS A 41 19.24 -0.64 14.95
CA HIS A 41 17.99 -1.03 14.30
C HIS A 41 16.73 -0.68 15.12
N SER A 42 16.80 -0.65 16.45
CA SER A 42 15.67 -0.24 17.30
C SER A 42 15.27 1.23 17.06
N THR A 43 16.16 2.06 16.52
CA THR A 43 15.90 3.45 16.17
C THR A 43 14.79 3.59 15.14
N PHE A 44 14.71 2.68 14.15
CA PHE A 44 13.66 2.72 13.14
C PHE A 44 12.28 2.51 13.79
N SER A 45 12.16 1.50 14.64
CA SER A 45 10.92 1.20 15.37
C SER A 45 10.51 2.35 16.31
N LYS A 46 11.48 2.93 17.04
CA LYS A 46 11.24 4.10 17.90
C LYS A 46 10.79 5.33 17.11
N ASN A 47 11.42 5.62 15.98
CA ASN A 47 11.05 6.74 15.13
C ASN A 47 9.67 6.55 14.48
N ARG A 48 9.33 5.32 14.04
CA ARG A 48 7.99 5.01 13.51
C ARG A 48 6.90 5.22 14.55
N ARG A 49 7.14 4.87 15.82
CA ARG A 49 6.17 5.02 16.91
C ARG A 49 6.12 6.44 17.51
N GLY A 50 7.23 7.17 17.49
CA GLY A 50 7.31 8.55 17.96
C GLY A 50 7.27 9.53 16.79
N ARG A 51 8.45 10.11 16.47
CA ARG A 51 8.63 11.25 15.56
C ARG A 51 7.87 11.17 14.22
N PHE A 52 7.79 10.01 13.58
CA PHE A 52 7.16 9.88 12.26
C PHE A 52 5.64 9.74 12.33
N ARG A 53 5.10 9.28 13.45
CA ARG A 53 3.67 9.12 13.66
C ARG A 53 2.98 10.48 13.75
N GLU A 54 3.58 11.42 14.48
CA GLU A 54 2.99 12.74 14.75
C GLU A 54 3.17 13.75 13.60
N GLY A 55 4.19 13.56 12.76
CA GLY A 55 4.61 14.58 11.80
C GLY A 55 4.07 14.48 10.37
N ASN A 56 3.20 13.51 10.06
CA ASN A 56 2.73 13.24 8.68
C ASN A 56 3.89 13.12 7.65
N LEU A 57 5.09 12.74 8.08
CA LEU A 57 6.31 12.84 7.28
C LEU A 57 6.21 12.04 5.98
N PHE A 58 5.69 10.82 6.06
CA PHE A 58 5.53 9.95 4.88
C PHE A 58 4.54 10.52 3.86
N ARG A 59 3.47 11.16 4.33
CA ARG A 59 2.50 11.86 3.46
C ARG A 59 3.18 13.01 2.73
N HIS A 60 3.92 13.85 3.44
CA HIS A 60 4.68 14.95 2.83
C HIS A 60 5.73 14.46 1.83
N LEU A 61 6.47 13.40 2.18
CA LEU A 61 7.46 12.81 1.28
C LEU A 61 6.81 12.27 0.01
N PHE A 62 5.72 11.50 0.14
CA PHE A 62 4.96 10.99 -0.99
C PHE A 62 4.49 12.13 -1.90
N GLN A 63 3.85 13.15 -1.33
CA GLN A 63 3.35 14.30 -2.08
C GLN A 63 4.48 15.07 -2.77
N ALA A 64 5.64 15.23 -2.12
CA ALA A 64 6.80 15.89 -2.72
C ALA A 64 7.43 15.08 -3.87
N VAL A 65 7.37 13.75 -3.81
CA VAL A 65 7.79 12.89 -4.93
C VAL A 65 6.78 13.00 -6.08
N LEU A 66 5.48 12.91 -5.77
CA LEU A 66 4.42 13.02 -6.78
C LEU A 66 4.44 14.37 -7.50
N ALA A 67 4.64 15.48 -6.77
CA ALA A 67 4.78 16.81 -7.34
C ALA A 67 5.93 16.89 -8.37
N ARG A 68 7.05 16.19 -8.10
CA ARG A 68 8.16 16.10 -9.06
C ARG A 68 7.79 15.24 -10.27
N CYS A 69 7.05 14.15 -10.08
CA CYS A 69 6.53 13.36 -11.19
C CYS A 69 5.60 14.18 -12.09
N LEU A 70 4.72 14.99 -11.50
CA LEU A 70 3.83 15.91 -12.20
C LEU A 70 4.64 16.95 -12.99
N ALA A 71 5.59 17.63 -12.35
CA ALA A 71 6.45 18.61 -13.00
C ALA A 71 7.29 18.01 -14.16
N ALA A 72 7.61 16.72 -14.07
CA ALA A 72 8.30 15.97 -15.11
C ALA A 72 7.37 15.39 -16.20
N GLY A 73 6.06 15.61 -16.11
CA GLY A 73 5.08 15.07 -17.07
C GLY A 73 4.90 13.55 -17.02
N LEU A 74 5.20 12.92 -15.88
CA LEU A 74 5.10 11.47 -15.69
C LEU A 74 3.72 10.99 -15.25
N VAL A 75 2.78 11.90 -15.02
CA VAL A 75 1.39 11.59 -14.63
C VAL A 75 0.48 12.05 -15.76
N GLY A 76 -0.36 11.14 -16.28
CA GLY A 76 -1.29 11.45 -17.37
C GLY A 76 -2.46 12.29 -16.89
N GLY A 77 -3.09 11.90 -15.77
CA GLY A 77 -4.16 12.65 -15.13
C GLY A 77 -5.56 12.39 -15.69
N GLU A 78 -5.68 11.67 -16.81
CA GLU A 78 -6.96 11.45 -17.51
C GLU A 78 -7.78 10.29 -16.91
N SER A 79 -7.10 9.20 -16.53
CA SER A 79 -7.77 7.95 -16.13
C SER A 79 -7.12 7.33 -14.89
N PHE A 80 -7.89 7.21 -13.81
CA PHE A 80 -7.41 6.63 -12.56
C PHE A 80 -8.03 5.26 -12.27
N GLY A 81 -7.20 4.36 -11.72
CA GLY A 81 -7.62 3.07 -11.21
C GLY A 81 -7.44 3.00 -9.70
N ALA A 82 -8.45 2.49 -9.00
CA ALA A 82 -8.33 2.11 -7.61
C ALA A 82 -7.97 0.62 -7.50
N ASP A 83 -6.86 0.32 -6.82
CA ASP A 83 -6.44 -1.03 -6.47
C ASP A 83 -6.28 -1.18 -4.97
N THR A 84 -6.66 -2.33 -4.43
CA THR A 84 -6.57 -2.59 -2.99
C THR A 84 -5.82 -3.90 -2.75
N SER A 85 -4.81 -3.83 -1.90
CA SER A 85 -4.02 -4.98 -1.48
C SER A 85 -4.22 -5.27 0.00
N LEU A 86 -4.42 -6.54 0.35
CA LEU A 86 -4.48 -6.97 1.74
C LEU A 86 -3.08 -7.11 2.32
N ILE A 87 -2.82 -6.40 3.40
CA ILE A 87 -1.60 -6.49 4.18
C ILE A 87 -1.89 -7.26 5.46
N LYS A 88 -1.28 -8.43 5.60
CA LYS A 88 -1.40 -9.24 6.82
C LYS A 88 -0.81 -8.47 8.00
N ALA A 89 -1.61 -8.32 9.06
CA ALA A 89 -1.17 -7.76 10.31
C ALA A 89 -0.29 -8.78 11.07
N ASP A 90 0.62 -8.28 11.90
CA ASP A 90 1.43 -9.10 12.80
C ASP A 90 0.61 -9.45 14.07
N ALA A 91 -0.51 -10.13 13.84
CA ALA A 91 -1.49 -10.46 14.85
C ALA A 91 -1.90 -11.93 14.73
N SER A 92 -1.80 -12.66 15.84
CA SER A 92 -2.17 -14.07 15.89
C SER A 92 -3.69 -14.23 15.83
N ARG A 93 -4.16 -15.00 14.86
CA ARG A 93 -5.57 -15.40 14.76
C ARG A 93 -6.05 -16.31 15.90
N TYR A 94 -5.13 -16.95 16.61
CA TYR A 94 -5.44 -17.89 17.69
C TYR A 94 -5.67 -17.18 19.02
N THR A 95 -5.15 -15.96 19.14
CA THR A 95 -5.27 -15.11 20.33
C THR A 95 -6.36 -14.05 20.13
N LYS A 96 -7.33 -14.30 19.25
CA LYS A 96 -8.45 -13.38 19.02
C LYS A 96 -9.42 -13.42 20.22
N ALA A 97 -9.96 -12.25 20.57
CA ALA A 97 -11.04 -12.12 21.55
C ALA A 97 -12.36 -11.87 20.81
N ASP A 98 -13.48 -12.24 21.43
CA ASP A 98 -14.79 -11.76 20.97
C ASP A 98 -14.88 -10.25 21.22
N PHE A 99 -15.51 -9.51 20.30
CA PHE A 99 -15.66 -8.07 20.45
C PHE A 99 -16.48 -7.71 21.70
N SER A 100 -17.46 -8.53 22.06
CA SER A 100 -18.30 -8.33 23.25
C SER A 100 -17.54 -8.50 24.56
N GLU A 101 -16.44 -9.27 24.55
CA GLU A 101 -15.57 -9.52 25.70
C GLU A 101 -14.43 -8.50 25.80
N TRP A 102 -14.35 -7.56 24.86
CA TRP A 102 -13.34 -6.51 24.91
C TRP A 102 -13.62 -5.59 26.11
N PRO A 103 -12.67 -5.44 27.06
CA PRO A 103 -12.89 -4.59 28.22
C PRO A 103 -13.07 -3.16 27.73
N ALA A 104 -14.29 -2.64 27.89
CA ALA A 104 -14.66 -1.37 27.31
C ALA A 104 -13.83 -0.24 27.90
N GLU A 105 -13.69 -0.12 29.22
CA GLU A 105 -13.00 1.01 29.84
C GLU A 105 -12.47 0.58 31.21
N ASP A 106 -11.15 0.65 31.40
CA ASP A 106 -10.44 1.07 32.63
C ASP A 106 -8.99 0.58 32.62
N GLY A 107 -8.02 1.52 32.63
CA GLY A 107 -6.59 1.22 32.61
C GLY A 107 -6.00 0.90 31.23
N ALA A 108 -6.72 1.23 30.16
CA ALA A 108 -6.32 1.03 28.77
C ALA A 108 -4.89 1.55 28.50
N SER A 109 -4.03 0.68 27.98
CA SER A 109 -2.70 1.10 27.51
C SER A 109 -2.83 2.20 26.46
N ARG A 110 -1.79 3.01 26.23
CA ARG A 110 -1.82 4.03 25.17
C ARG A 110 -2.24 3.46 23.81
N ALA A 111 -1.85 2.23 23.48
CA ALA A 111 -2.25 1.55 22.25
C ALA A 111 -3.77 1.24 22.19
N THR A 112 -4.39 1.06 23.34
CA THR A 112 -5.83 0.80 23.48
C THR A 112 -6.64 2.09 23.38
N GLN A 113 -6.15 3.20 23.95
CA GLN A 113 -6.76 4.53 23.78
C GLN A 113 -6.66 5.01 22.32
N GLU A 114 -5.46 4.89 21.72
CA GLU A 114 -5.25 5.21 20.30
C GLU A 114 -6.10 4.34 19.36
N TYR A 115 -6.47 3.13 19.78
CA TYR A 115 -7.41 2.29 19.05
C TYR A 115 -8.85 2.81 19.12
N LEU A 116 -9.29 3.28 20.30
CA LEU A 116 -10.61 3.90 20.44
C LEU A 116 -10.70 5.17 19.57
N ASP A 117 -9.66 6.00 19.57
CA ASP A 117 -9.59 7.18 18.68
C ASP A 117 -9.62 6.80 17.19
N MET A 118 -8.97 5.67 16.83
CA MET A 118 -8.95 5.15 15.46
C MET A 118 -10.25 4.44 15.06
N LEU A 119 -11.06 3.98 16.02
CA LEU A 119 -12.39 3.44 15.73
C LEU A 119 -13.35 4.54 15.27
N ASP A 120 -13.18 5.77 15.76
CA ASP A 120 -13.96 6.94 15.30
C ASP A 120 -13.48 7.46 13.94
N ASP A 121 -12.43 6.87 13.35
CA ASP A 121 -11.95 7.23 12.01
C ASP A 121 -12.77 6.52 10.91
N ALA A 122 -13.18 7.30 9.91
CA ALA A 122 -14.00 6.86 8.79
C ALA A 122 -13.35 5.77 7.91
N ALA A 123 -12.02 5.62 7.93
CA ALA A 123 -11.30 4.55 7.25
C ALA A 123 -11.26 3.23 8.05
N PHE A 124 -11.70 3.25 9.31
CA PHE A 124 -11.57 2.13 10.24
C PHE A 124 -12.91 1.74 10.87
N GLY A 125 -13.26 2.28 12.04
CA GLY A 125 -14.47 1.83 12.75
C GLY A 125 -15.75 2.45 12.17
N ASP A 126 -15.75 3.75 11.89
CA ASP A 126 -16.89 4.48 11.32
C ASP A 126 -17.20 4.13 9.86
N ALA A 127 -16.32 3.36 9.21
CA ALA A 127 -16.57 2.80 7.89
C ALA A 127 -17.83 1.91 7.86
N THR A 128 -18.27 1.36 9.00
CA THR A 128 -19.48 0.54 9.10
C THR A 128 -20.07 0.54 10.51
N PRO A 129 -21.41 0.60 10.68
CA PRO A 129 -22.04 0.43 11.99
C PRO A 129 -21.89 -1.01 12.54
N VAL A 130 -21.38 -1.95 11.73
CA VAL A 130 -21.25 -3.36 12.10
C VAL A 130 -19.95 -3.62 12.85
N LYS A 131 -20.08 -3.79 14.16
CA LYS A 131 -19.00 -4.21 15.05
C LYS A 131 -18.36 -5.52 14.57
N PRO A 132 -17.01 -5.64 14.59
CA PRO A 132 -16.35 -6.90 14.27
C PRO A 132 -16.78 -8.00 15.25
N LYS A 133 -16.74 -9.26 14.82
CA LYS A 133 -16.93 -10.41 15.74
C LYS A 133 -15.67 -10.78 16.50
N ALA A 134 -14.51 -10.51 15.91
CA ALA A 134 -13.22 -10.88 16.47
C ALA A 134 -12.27 -9.67 16.42
N ILE A 135 -11.58 -9.43 17.53
CA ILE A 135 -10.54 -8.42 17.69
C ILE A 135 -9.22 -9.12 18.05
N SER A 136 -8.09 -8.54 17.64
CA SER A 136 -6.80 -8.95 18.17
C SER A 136 -6.42 -8.07 19.36
N PRO A 137 -6.11 -8.63 20.55
CA PRO A 137 -5.60 -7.87 21.68
C PRO A 137 -4.29 -7.13 21.41
N THR A 138 -3.47 -7.65 20.50
CA THR A 138 -2.16 -7.08 20.14
C THR A 138 -2.22 -6.06 19.01
N ASP A 139 -3.28 -6.13 18.19
CA ASP A 139 -3.51 -5.19 17.10
C ASP A 139 -5.02 -4.99 16.84
N PRO A 140 -5.70 -4.20 17.69
CA PRO A 140 -7.16 -4.12 17.65
C PRO A 140 -7.72 -3.44 16.39
N ALA A 141 -6.91 -2.60 15.73
CA ALA A 141 -7.27 -1.89 14.50
C ALA A 141 -7.29 -2.82 13.26
N ALA A 142 -6.56 -3.95 13.31
CA ALA A 142 -6.60 -4.93 12.23
C ALA A 142 -7.94 -5.69 12.19
N ARG A 143 -8.46 -5.93 10.98
CA ARG A 143 -9.72 -6.64 10.81
C ARG A 143 -9.49 -8.12 10.54
N PHE A 144 -10.24 -8.98 11.22
CA PHE A 144 -10.27 -10.40 10.90
C PHE A 144 -11.01 -10.65 9.58
N THR A 145 -10.32 -11.18 8.57
CA THR A 145 -10.86 -11.37 7.21
C THR A 145 -10.49 -12.73 6.62
N GLY A 146 -11.38 -13.26 5.78
CA GLY A 146 -11.19 -14.46 4.95
C GLY A 146 -11.19 -14.15 3.45
N ALA A 147 -11.01 -12.89 3.05
CA ALA A 147 -11.22 -12.43 1.67
C ALA A 147 -10.34 -13.12 0.60
N ASN A 148 -9.20 -13.71 0.98
CA ASN A 148 -8.33 -14.46 0.05
C ASN A 148 -8.73 -15.93 -0.14
N GLY A 149 -9.81 -16.42 0.47
CA GLY A 149 -10.25 -17.82 0.38
C GLY A 149 -9.40 -18.80 1.19
N ASP A 150 -8.25 -18.36 1.69
CA ASP A 150 -7.44 -19.07 2.67
C ASP A 150 -8.03 -18.94 4.08
N ARG A 151 -7.38 -19.62 5.03
CA ARG A 151 -7.79 -19.55 6.43
C ARG A 151 -7.77 -18.08 6.93
N PRO A 152 -8.81 -17.62 7.65
CA PRO A 152 -8.90 -16.23 8.08
C PRO A 152 -7.71 -15.74 8.92
N PHE A 153 -7.39 -14.46 8.78
CA PHE A 153 -6.28 -13.77 9.44
C PHE A 153 -6.62 -12.29 9.68
N PHE A 154 -5.85 -11.63 10.54
CA PHE A 154 -5.97 -10.19 10.77
C PHE A 154 -5.22 -9.42 9.68
N ALA A 155 -5.85 -8.39 9.11
CA ALA A 155 -5.30 -7.65 8.00
C ALA A 155 -5.74 -6.18 7.98
N TYR A 156 -4.98 -5.40 7.22
CA TYR A 156 -5.31 -4.08 6.72
C TYR A 156 -5.52 -4.14 5.20
N SER A 157 -6.21 -3.14 4.66
CA SER A 157 -6.23 -2.85 3.24
C SER A 157 -5.35 -1.63 2.96
N THR A 158 -4.47 -1.75 1.97
CA THR A 158 -3.81 -0.58 1.37
C THR A 158 -4.45 -0.30 0.03
N ASN A 159 -5.09 0.87 -0.07
CA ASN A 159 -5.75 1.35 -1.25
C ASN A 159 -4.80 2.29 -2.00
N TYR A 160 -4.64 2.06 -3.29
CA TYR A 160 -3.83 2.86 -4.20
C TYR A 160 -4.74 3.50 -5.24
N LEU A 161 -4.58 4.80 -5.45
CA LEU A 161 -5.10 5.48 -6.62
C LEU A 161 -3.95 5.59 -7.63
N VAL A 162 -4.16 5.08 -8.85
CA VAL A 162 -3.09 4.89 -9.84
C VAL A 162 -3.48 5.54 -11.15
N ASP A 163 -2.59 6.39 -11.68
CA ASP A 163 -2.62 6.88 -13.05
C ASP A 163 -2.44 5.71 -14.04
N LEU A 164 -3.45 5.47 -14.88
CA LEU A 164 -3.47 4.29 -15.75
C LEU A 164 -2.58 4.45 -16.99
N ASP A 165 -2.19 5.67 -17.34
CA ASP A 165 -1.35 5.93 -18.51
C ASP A 165 0.10 5.56 -18.22
N ASN A 166 0.61 5.95 -17.05
CA ASN A 166 2.02 5.76 -16.70
C ASN A 166 2.24 4.84 -15.48
N ALA A 167 1.16 4.26 -14.93
CA ALA A 167 1.20 3.40 -13.74
C ALA A 167 1.82 4.07 -12.51
N ILE A 168 1.63 5.39 -12.37
CA ILE A 168 2.10 6.15 -11.21
C ILE A 168 1.02 6.16 -10.13
N ILE A 169 1.42 5.84 -8.89
CA ILE A 169 0.52 5.97 -7.73
C ILE A 169 0.38 7.46 -7.43
N VAL A 170 -0.86 7.96 -7.51
CA VAL A 170 -1.21 9.38 -7.29
C VAL A 170 -1.79 9.63 -5.90
N ASP A 171 -2.33 8.62 -5.23
CA ASP A 171 -2.62 8.67 -3.79
C ASP A 171 -2.64 7.25 -3.19
N VAL A 172 -2.58 7.19 -1.87
CA VAL A 172 -2.59 5.98 -1.07
C VAL A 172 -3.36 6.23 0.24
N GLU A 173 -4.17 5.25 0.64
CA GLU A 173 -4.91 5.26 1.90
C GLU A 173 -4.95 3.88 2.54
N ALA A 174 -4.65 3.80 3.83
CA ALA A 174 -4.75 2.56 4.59
C ALA A 174 -6.11 2.50 5.28
N THR A 175 -6.78 1.35 5.19
CA THR A 175 -8.12 1.16 5.77
C THR A 175 -8.23 -0.22 6.42
N VAL A 176 -9.33 -0.48 7.11
CA VAL A 176 -9.75 -1.87 7.33
C VAL A 176 -10.15 -2.53 6.00
N PRO A 177 -9.97 -3.86 5.86
CA PRO A 177 -10.33 -4.62 4.67
C PRO A 177 -11.84 -4.92 4.61
N ILE A 178 -12.64 -3.86 4.50
CA ILE A 178 -14.08 -3.94 4.21
C ILE A 178 -14.41 -3.04 3.02
N ARG A 179 -15.40 -3.46 2.23
CA ARG A 179 -15.77 -2.77 0.99
C ARG A 179 -16.17 -1.31 1.22
N GLN A 180 -16.84 -0.99 2.32
CA GLN A 180 -17.27 0.37 2.65
C GLN A 180 -16.06 1.30 2.87
N ALA A 181 -15.08 0.85 3.65
CA ALA A 181 -13.85 1.61 3.91
C ALA A 181 -13.04 1.81 2.62
N GLU A 182 -12.94 0.78 1.77
CA GLU A 182 -12.33 0.92 0.45
C GLU A 182 -13.10 1.92 -0.44
N VAL A 183 -14.43 2.02 -0.29
CA VAL A 183 -15.26 3.00 -1.00
C VAL A 183 -15.00 4.42 -0.53
N GLY A 184 -14.97 4.63 0.79
CA GLY A 184 -14.59 5.90 1.40
C GLY A 184 -13.20 6.34 0.93
N ALA A 185 -12.19 5.48 1.13
CA ALA A 185 -10.81 5.78 0.79
C ALA A 185 -10.60 6.23 -0.67
N VAL A 186 -11.27 5.62 -1.64
CA VAL A 186 -11.12 6.06 -3.05
C VAL A 186 -11.74 7.44 -3.27
N ARG A 187 -12.86 7.74 -2.62
CA ARG A 187 -13.47 9.08 -2.69
C ARG A 187 -12.54 10.12 -2.07
N ASP A 188 -12.01 9.83 -0.89
CA ASP A 188 -11.10 10.73 -0.18
C ASP A 188 -9.82 10.94 -0.98
N MET A 189 -9.25 9.88 -1.54
CA MET A 189 -8.09 9.96 -2.43
C MET A 189 -8.35 10.82 -3.66
N LEU A 190 -9.51 10.67 -4.32
CA LEU A 190 -9.89 11.49 -5.46
C LEU A 190 -10.02 12.97 -5.08
N THR A 191 -10.73 13.26 -3.97
CA THR A 191 -10.90 14.62 -3.45
C THR A 191 -9.57 15.26 -3.12
N ARG A 192 -8.71 14.58 -2.35
CA ARG A 192 -7.40 15.11 -1.98
C ARG A 192 -6.48 15.32 -3.17
N THR A 193 -6.48 14.40 -4.13
CA THR A 193 -5.64 14.53 -5.32
C THR A 193 -6.09 15.73 -6.16
N ARG A 194 -7.40 15.96 -6.28
CA ARG A 194 -7.98 17.14 -6.91
C ARG A 194 -7.57 18.43 -6.19
N GLU A 195 -7.80 18.51 -4.88
CA GLU A 195 -7.53 19.72 -4.10
C GLU A 195 -6.03 20.06 -4.02
N ARG A 196 -5.17 19.03 -3.98
CA ARG A 196 -3.73 19.21 -3.76
C ARG A 196 -2.94 19.41 -5.04
N PHE A 197 -3.33 18.75 -6.12
CA PHE A 197 -2.56 18.65 -7.36
C PHE A 197 -3.34 19.05 -8.61
N ASP A 198 -4.59 19.50 -8.47
CA ASP A 198 -5.47 19.89 -9.57
C ASP A 198 -5.66 18.79 -10.62
N LEU A 199 -5.69 17.53 -10.17
CA LEU A 199 -5.91 16.38 -11.04
C LEU A 199 -7.41 16.04 -11.12
N HIS A 200 -7.95 16.11 -12.34
CA HIS A 200 -9.36 15.85 -12.64
C HIS A 200 -9.49 14.71 -13.63
N PRO A 201 -9.51 13.44 -13.17
CA PRO A 201 -9.65 12.30 -14.06
C PRO A 201 -11.07 12.25 -14.65
N ASP A 202 -11.17 12.02 -15.96
CA ASP A 202 -12.43 11.83 -16.68
C ASP A 202 -13.08 10.49 -16.32
N THR A 203 -12.27 9.49 -15.96
CA THR A 203 -12.73 8.17 -15.57
C THR A 203 -12.02 7.63 -14.34
N ALA A 204 -12.79 7.03 -13.42
CA ALA A 204 -12.27 6.33 -12.25
C ALA A 204 -12.91 4.93 -12.13
N GLY A 205 -12.10 3.88 -12.19
CA GLY A 205 -12.58 2.48 -12.13
C GLY A 205 -12.05 1.72 -10.92
N ARG A 206 -12.83 0.76 -10.41
CA ARG A 206 -12.33 -0.21 -9.42
C ARG A 206 -11.83 -1.47 -10.12
N ARG A 207 -10.64 -1.94 -9.71
CA ARG A 207 -10.02 -3.20 -10.13
C ARG A 207 -9.41 -3.14 -11.54
N TYR A 208 -8.13 -2.75 -11.60
CA TYR A 208 -7.35 -2.86 -12.83
C TYR A 208 -6.46 -4.11 -12.80
N ARG A 209 -6.66 -5.02 -13.75
CA ARG A 209 -5.66 -6.06 -14.05
C ARG A 209 -4.76 -5.48 -15.13
N LEU A 210 -3.50 -5.17 -14.80
CA LEU A 210 -2.47 -4.68 -15.72
C LEU A 210 -2.45 -5.53 -17.00
N ARG A 211 -3.10 -5.03 -18.05
CA ARG A 211 -2.96 -5.59 -19.38
C ARG A 211 -1.66 -5.01 -19.90
N ARG A 212 -0.55 -5.75 -19.77
CA ARG A 212 0.72 -5.40 -20.43
C ARG A 212 0.40 -5.05 -21.89
N ARG A 213 0.37 -3.74 -22.22
CA ARG A 213 0.44 -3.30 -23.61
C ARG A 213 1.82 -3.74 -24.07
N ARG A 214 1.90 -4.80 -24.89
CA ARG A 214 3.11 -5.05 -25.67
C ARG A 214 3.29 -3.80 -26.54
N ASN A 215 4.34 -3.04 -26.28
CA ASN A 215 4.78 -1.96 -27.16
C ASN A 215 5.04 -2.55 -28.55
N ALA A 216 4.06 -2.42 -29.44
CA ALA A 216 4.20 -2.65 -30.87
C ALA A 216 4.49 -1.31 -31.56
N ARG A 217 5.56 -0.64 -31.13
CA ARG A 217 6.18 0.48 -31.84
C ARG A 217 7.67 0.42 -31.55
N LEU A 218 8.36 -0.50 -32.23
CA LEU A 218 9.80 -0.54 -32.55
C LEU A 218 10.07 -1.92 -33.19
N ALA A 219 9.63 -2.11 -34.42
CA ALA A 219 10.11 -3.18 -35.30
C ALA A 219 9.80 -2.83 -36.75
N GLY A 220 10.63 -1.95 -37.32
CA GLY A 220 10.72 -1.82 -38.77
C GLY A 220 11.29 -3.12 -39.36
N ARG A 221 10.52 -3.72 -40.26
CA ARG A 221 10.91 -4.53 -41.44
C ARG A 221 12.21 -5.36 -41.34
N ARG A 222 12.07 -6.70 -41.41
CA ARG A 222 12.41 -7.54 -42.59
C ARG A 222 12.00 -9.02 -42.39
N PRO A 223 11.75 -9.78 -43.47
CA PRO A 223 11.03 -11.06 -43.44
C PRO A 223 11.94 -12.30 -43.48
N GLY A 224 11.38 -13.43 -43.02
CA GLY A 224 11.76 -14.77 -43.48
C GLY A 224 12.74 -15.53 -42.59
N HIS A 225 12.23 -16.47 -41.78
CA HIS A 225 12.60 -17.88 -41.85
C HIS A 225 11.72 -18.70 -40.89
N ARG A 226 11.03 -19.70 -41.45
CA ARG A 226 10.34 -20.77 -40.71
C ARG A 226 11.39 -21.72 -40.13
N ALA A 227 11.26 -22.04 -38.85
CA ALA A 227 11.75 -23.30 -38.29
C ALA A 227 10.73 -23.78 -37.25
N ALA A 228 10.18 -24.97 -37.51
CA ALA A 228 9.29 -25.69 -36.61
C ALA A 228 10.13 -26.53 -35.65
N HIS A 229 9.78 -26.54 -34.36
CA HIS A 229 10.04 -27.68 -33.48
C HIS A 229 8.87 -27.89 -32.51
N PRO A 230 8.50 -29.15 -32.23
CA PRO A 230 7.28 -29.52 -31.54
C PRO A 230 7.50 -29.66 -30.03
N GLY A 231 6.44 -29.45 -29.24
CA GLY A 231 6.38 -29.98 -27.87
C GLY A 231 6.31 -28.95 -26.76
N LEU A 232 5.20 -28.21 -26.66
CA LEU A 232 4.74 -27.69 -25.37
C LEU A 232 3.21 -27.89 -25.28
N ARG A 233 2.81 -28.77 -24.37
CA ARG A 233 1.42 -29.07 -24.03
C ARG A 233 0.68 -27.79 -23.65
N GLN A 234 -0.40 -27.48 -24.36
CA GLN A 234 -1.37 -26.46 -23.99
C GLN A 234 -2.05 -26.86 -22.67
N ILE A 235 -1.72 -26.15 -21.58
CA ILE A 235 -2.61 -26.08 -20.42
C ILE A 235 -3.65 -24.99 -20.72
N ARG A 236 -4.82 -25.40 -21.22
CA ARG A 236 -6.01 -24.54 -21.30
C ARG A 236 -6.49 -24.25 -19.87
N SER A 237 -6.20 -23.07 -19.33
CA SER A 237 -6.99 -22.54 -18.20
C SER A 237 -8.23 -21.82 -18.75
N GLN A 238 -9.37 -22.48 -18.66
CA GLN A 238 -10.68 -21.89 -18.94
C GLN A 238 -11.12 -20.91 -17.84
N ARG A 239 -11.64 -19.75 -18.28
CA ARG A 239 -12.71 -18.91 -17.67
C ARG A 239 -12.35 -18.21 -16.35
N ARG A 240 -12.75 -16.96 -16.06
CA ARG A 240 -13.87 -16.12 -16.54
C ARG A 240 -13.40 -14.66 -16.74
N GLY A 241 -13.96 -13.99 -17.74
CA GLY A 241 -13.85 -12.54 -17.88
C GLY A 241 -14.55 -11.84 -16.72
N VAL A 242 -13.94 -10.76 -16.22
CA VAL A 242 -14.55 -9.83 -15.29
C VAL A 242 -14.50 -8.47 -16.00
N SER A 243 -15.67 -7.94 -16.36
CA SER A 243 -15.83 -6.54 -16.73
C SER A 243 -15.45 -5.68 -15.53
N GLY A 244 -14.55 -4.72 -15.70
CA GLY A 244 -14.31 -3.71 -14.67
C GLY A 244 -15.53 -2.79 -14.58
N ASP A 245 -16.00 -2.52 -13.37
CA ASP A 245 -17.02 -1.49 -13.11
C ASP A 245 -16.31 -0.12 -13.17
N TRP A 246 -16.58 0.62 -14.24
CA TRP A 246 -16.13 2.00 -14.41
C TRP A 246 -17.18 2.95 -13.84
N ILE A 247 -16.75 3.91 -13.03
CA ILE A 247 -17.59 5.03 -12.62
C ILE A 247 -17.14 6.24 -13.47
N GLN A 248 -18.01 6.72 -14.34
CA GLN A 248 -17.83 8.04 -14.96
C GLN A 248 -18.04 9.09 -13.88
N LEU A 249 -17.01 9.88 -13.61
CA LEU A 249 -17.12 11.07 -12.77
C LEU A 249 -17.54 12.19 -13.72
N ARG A 250 -18.78 12.67 -13.59
CA ARG A 250 -19.24 13.89 -14.29
C ARG A 250 -18.83 15.13 -13.49
#